data_AF-A0A6B3EC15-F1
#
_entry.id   AF-A0A6B3EC15-F1
#
_cell.length_a   1.000
_cell.length_b   1.000
_cell.length_c   1.000
_cell.angle_alpha   90.00
_cell.angle_beta   90.00
_cell.angle_gamma   90.00
#
_symmetry.space_group_name_H-M   'P 1'
#
loop_
_entity.id
_entity.type
_entity.pdbx_description
1 polymer ?
#
loop_
_entity_poly.entity_id
_entity_poly.type
_entity_poly.pdbx_seq_one_letter_code
_entity_poly.pdbx_strand_id
1 'polypeptide(L)' 'FFDRLDVLEEGTREFQDARNTLIEMNMSLVRFAARRFRSRGDDMEDVVQVGTIGLIKAIDRFELSREVEFTTFAVPYIV' A
#
# COMPACT_ATOMS: atom_id res chain seq x y z
N PHE A 1 1.64 -13.21 -1.76
CA PHE A 1 1.10 -12.63 -0.50
C PHE A 1 -0.31 -12.12 -0.69
N PHE A 2 -0.61 -11.44 -1.81
CA PHE A 2 -1.99 -11.10 -2.16
C PHE A 2 -2.90 -12.35 -2.25
N ASP A 3 -2.40 -13.48 -2.79
CA ASP A 3 -3.17 -14.74 -2.82
C ASP A 3 -3.53 -15.24 -1.41
N ARG A 4 -2.72 -14.90 -0.40
CA ARG A 4 -3.02 -15.23 1.00
C ARG A 4 -4.15 -14.34 1.54
N LEU A 5 -4.19 -13.06 1.21
CA LEU A 5 -5.30 -12.19 1.63
C LEU A 5 -6.64 -12.60 1.00
N ASP A 6 -6.62 -13.20 -0.20
CA ASP A 6 -7.84 -13.65 -0.89
C ASP A 6 -8.50 -14.88 -0.22
N VAL A 7 -7.70 -15.72 0.44
CA VAL A 7 -8.18 -16.97 1.05
C VAL A 7 -8.29 -16.91 2.58
N LEU A 8 -7.61 -15.97 3.24
CA LEU A 8 -7.63 -15.84 4.69
C LEU A 8 -8.82 -15.00 5.14
N GLU A 9 -9.46 -15.41 6.23
CA GLU A 9 -10.57 -14.66 6.82
C GLU A 9 -10.05 -13.37 7.47
N GLU A 10 -10.71 -12.25 7.15
CA GLU A 10 -10.39 -10.94 7.72
C GLU A 10 -10.53 -10.96 9.24
N GLY A 11 -9.57 -10.35 9.94
CA GLY A 11 -9.53 -10.29 11.40
C GLY A 11 -8.79 -11.45 12.07
N THR A 12 -8.42 -12.50 11.33
CA THR A 12 -7.51 -13.53 11.81
C THR A 12 -6.08 -13.00 11.96
N ARG A 13 -5.27 -13.65 12.80
CA ARG A 13 -3.86 -13.29 12.98
C ARG A 13 -3.08 -13.46 11.68
N GLU A 14 -3.34 -14.55 10.96
CA GLU A 14 -2.70 -14.89 9.70
C GLU A 14 -3.01 -13.85 8.62
N PHE A 15 -4.24 -13.33 8.58
CA PHE A 15 -4.60 -12.23 7.69
C PHE A 15 -3.81 -10.96 8.03
N GLN A 16 -3.73 -10.60 9.30
CA GLN A 16 -2.96 -9.42 9.74
C GLN A 16 -1.47 -9.58 9.42
N ASP A 17 -0.89 -10.75 9.63
CA ASP A 17 0.52 -11.02 9.33
C ASP A 17 0.80 -10.91 7.81
N ALA A 18 -0.07 -11.47 6.97
CA ALA A 18 0.05 -11.35 5.51
C ALA A 18 -0.08 -9.88 5.05
N ARG A 19 -1.03 -9.15 5.63
CA ARG A 19 -1.28 -7.73 5.33
C ARG A 19 -0.12 -6.85 5.76
N ASN A 20 0.41 -7.03 6.97
CA ASN A 20 1.56 -6.29 7.49
C ASN A 20 2.80 -6.55 6.63
N THR A 21 3.02 -7.79 6.22
CA THR A 21 4.12 -8.13 5.31
C THR A 21 3.99 -7.39 3.97
N LEU A 22 2.79 -7.30 3.40
CA LEU A 22 2.56 -6.53 2.17
C LEU A 22 2.81 -5.03 2.37
N ILE A 23 2.42 -4.46 3.51
CA ILE A 23 2.71 -3.06 3.83
C ILE A 23 4.24 -2.85 3.85
N GLU A 24 4.97 -3.66 4.63
CA GLU A 24 6.42 -3.56 4.79
C GLU A 24 7.17 -3.69 3.45
N MET A 25 6.80 -4.69 2.64
CA MET A 25 7.40 -4.93 1.32
C MET A 25 7.23 -3.74 0.37
N ASN A 26 6.15 -2.97 0.50
CA ASN A 26 5.80 -1.89 -0.41
C ASN A 26 6.12 -0.49 0.15
N MET A 27 6.77 -0.37 1.31
CA MET A 27 7.15 0.93 1.87
C MET A 27 8.12 1.72 0.96
N SER A 28 8.90 1.05 0.12
CA SER A 28 9.77 1.70 -0.88
C SER A 28 8.97 2.41 -1.96
N LEU A 29 7.81 1.87 -2.36
CA LEU A 29 6.88 2.49 -3.31
C LEU A 29 6.33 3.81 -2.75
N VAL A 30 5.94 3.82 -1.47
CA VAL A 30 5.48 5.04 -0.78
C VAL A 30 6.54 6.12 -0.83
N ARG A 31 7.78 5.79 -0.44
CA ARG A 31 8.89 6.76 -0.47
C ARG A 31 9.20 7.26 -1.88
N PHE A 32 9.10 6.38 -2.89
CA PHE A 32 9.29 6.76 -4.29
C PHE A 32 8.21 7.73 -4.76
N ALA A 33 6.93 7.43 -4.51
CA ALA A 33 5.83 8.30 -4.89
C ALA A 33 5.85 9.62 -4.10
N ALA A 34 6.04 9.58 -2.79
CA ALA A 34 6.18 10.76 -1.94
C ALA A 34 7.24 11.72 -2.49
N ARG A 35 8.43 11.22 -2.85
CA ARG A 35 9.49 12.04 -3.48
C ARG A 35 9.09 12.66 -4.81
N ARG A 36 8.27 11.96 -5.60
CA ARG A 36 7.84 12.37 -6.94
C ARG A 36 6.76 13.46 -6.90
N PHE A 37 5.91 13.44 -5.88
CA PHE A 37 4.69 14.26 -5.80
C PHE A 37 4.65 15.26 -4.63
N ARG A 38 5.65 15.25 -3.73
CA ARG A 38 5.77 16.24 -2.66
C ARG A 38 5.76 17.66 -3.21
N SER A 39 4.95 18.55 -2.63
CA SER A 39 4.96 19.97 -2.97
C SER A 39 6.08 20.71 -2.24
N ARG A 40 6.37 21.94 -2.70
CA ARG A 40 7.38 22.78 -2.06
C ARG A 40 6.84 23.28 -0.73
N GLY A 41 7.44 22.86 0.38
CA GLY A 41 7.07 23.27 1.72
C GLY A 41 6.52 22.12 2.59
N ASP A 42 6.13 21.00 1.99
CA ASP A 42 5.66 19.85 2.76
C ASP A 42 6.83 19.15 3.47
N ASP A 43 6.57 18.71 4.70
CA ASP A 43 7.47 17.80 5.39
C ASP A 43 7.43 16.42 4.70
N MET A 44 8.62 15.85 4.45
CA MET A 44 8.71 14.54 3.82
C MET A 44 8.11 13.45 4.72
N GLU A 45 8.25 13.56 6.03
CA GLU A 45 7.71 12.58 6.97
C GLU A 45 6.19 12.54 6.91
N ASP A 46 5.54 13.71 6.90
CA ASP A 46 4.08 13.84 6.76
C ASP A 46 3.58 13.23 5.45
N VAL A 47 4.26 13.52 4.34
CA VAL A 47 3.88 12.95 3.02
C VAL A 47 4.06 11.43 3.01
N VAL A 48 5.12 10.90 3.62
CA VAL A 48 5.31 9.45 3.75
C VAL A 48 4.23 8.84 4.64
N GLN A 49 3.80 9.49 5.73
CA GLN A 49 2.72 9.00 6.56
C GLN A 49 1.39 8.95 5.80
N VAL A 50 1.00 10.04 5.13
CA VAL A 50 -0.22 10.07 4.31
C VAL A 50 -0.16 9.02 3.21
N GLY A 51 0.97 8.90 2.52
CA GLY A 51 1.18 7.89 1.49
C GLY A 51 1.15 6.46 2.03
N THR A 52 1.56 6.24 3.28
CA THR A 52 1.44 4.93 3.95
C THR A 52 -0.03 4.57 4.20
N ILE A 53 -0.85 5.54 4.62
CA ILE A 53 -2.32 5.35 4.73
C ILE A 53 -2.91 5.01 3.36
N GLY A 54 -2.42 5.66 2.31
CA GLY A 54 -2.76 5.35 0.91
C GLY A 54 -2.43 3.92 0.52
N LEU A 55 -1.20 3.47 0.77
CA LEU A 55 -0.76 2.10 0.52
C LEU A 55 -1.63 1.07 1.24
N ILE A 56 -1.95 1.32 2.51
CA ILE A 56 -2.82 0.46 3.31
C ILE A 56 -4.19 0.31 2.65
N LYS A 57 -4.81 1.43 2.26
CA LYS A 57 -6.11 1.42 1.55
C LYS A 57 -6.04 0.72 0.19
N ALA A 58 -4.91 0.81 -0.50
CA ALA A 58 -4.71 0.11 -1.76
C ALA A 58 -4.61 -1.41 -1.53
N ILE A 59 -3.88 -1.86 -0.51
CA ILE A 59 -3.81 -3.29 -0.15
C ILE A 59 -5.21 -3.83 0.17
N ASP A 60 -5.98 -3.09 0.96
CA ASP A 60 -7.33 -3.50 1.38
C ASP A 60 -8.35 -3.57 0.23
N ARG A 61 -8.06 -2.93 -0.91
CA ARG A 61 -8.96 -2.83 -2.07
C ARG A 61 -8.46 -3.52 -3.32
N PHE A 62 -7.25 -4.09 -3.26
CA PHE A 62 -6.66 -4.72 -4.43
C PHE A 62 -7.27 -6.10 -4.64
N GLU A 63 -7.82 -6.32 -5.84
CA GLU A 63 -8.38 -7.58 -6.28
C GLU A 63 -7.42 -8.22 -7.29
N LEU A 64 -6.93 -9.43 -7.01
CA LEU A 64 -5.99 -10.12 -7.91
C LEU A 64 -6.59 -10.41 -9.29
N SER A 65 -7.91 -10.50 -9.37
CA SER A 65 -8.64 -10.75 -10.62
C SER A 65 -8.56 -9.59 -11.62
N ARG A 66 -8.07 -8.41 -11.23
CA ARG A 66 -8.05 -7.21 -12.10
C ARG A 66 -6.98 -7.21 -13.19
N GLU A 67 -6.17 -8.26 -13.32
CA GLU A 67 -5.10 -8.40 -14.34
C GLU A 67 -4.18 -7.15 -14.47
N VAL A 68 -4.01 -6.40 -13.38
CA VAL A 68 -3.12 -5.23 -13.30
C VAL A 68 -2.12 -5.41 -12.18
N GLU A 69 -0.91 -4.88 -12.39
CA GLU A 69 0.12 -4.85 -11.36
C GLU A 69 -0.32 -4.00 -10.17
N PHE A 70 -0.09 -4.51 -8.96
CA PHE A 70 -0.44 -3.81 -7.72
C PHE A 70 0.17 -2.40 -7.65
N THR A 71 1.41 -2.24 -8.12
CA THR A 71 2.09 -0.94 -8.11
C THR A 71 1.35 0.11 -8.94
N THR A 72 0.84 -0.28 -10.11
CA THR A 72 0.02 0.57 -10.97
C THR A 72 -1.29 0.96 -10.28
N PHE A 73 -1.92 0.02 -9.58
CA PHE A 73 -3.15 0.27 -8.82
C PHE A 73 -2.94 1.16 -7.59
N ALA A 74 -1.83 0.98 -6.88
CA ALA A 74 -1.59 1.63 -5.58
C ALA A 74 -1.13 3.08 -5.68
N VAL A 75 -0.42 3.47 -6.75
CA VAL A 75 0.12 4.84 -6.88
C VAL A 75 -0.93 5.94 -6.70
N PRO A 76 -2.13 5.88 -7.33
CA PRO A 76 -3.18 6.88 -7.11
C PRO A 76 -3.74 6.96 -5.69
N TYR A 77 -3.52 5.96 -4.84
CA TYR A 77 -3.92 6.01 -3.44
C TYR A 77 -2.86 6.68 -2.57
N ILE A 78 -1.60 6.64 -2.98
CA ILE A 78 -0.44 7.11 -2.20
C ILE A 78 -0.26 8.63 -2.31
N VAL A 79 -0.68 9.26 -3.41
CA VAL A 79 -0.41 10.68 -3.73
C VAL A 79 -1.63 11.44 -4.19
#